data_AF-A0A0Q7K7D4-F1
#
_entry.id   AF-A0A0Q7K7D4-F1
#
_cell.length_a   1.000
_cell.length_b   1.000
_cell.length_c   1.000
_cell.angle_alpha   90.00
_cell.angle_beta   90.00
_cell.angle_gamma   90.00
#
_symmetry.space_group_name_H-M   'P 1'
#
loop_
_entity.id
_entity.type
_entity.pdbx_description
1 polymer ?
#
loop_
_entity_poly.entity_id
_entity_poly.type
_entity_poly.pdbx_seq_one_letter_code
_entity_poly.pdbx_strand_id
1 'polypeptide(L)'
;MRVYLGLDVDELVALEAGGSVTPAESFVAASTDEEDELAALEEAAEHGVVAAAAEVDDPDGPVALVDVASLHLDLDDSGDLAWFAPQEIAAVIELVRR
;
A
#
# COMPACT_ATOMS: atom_id res chain seq x y z
N MET A 1 -3.87 12.71 -6.44
CA MET A 1 -4.80 12.38 -5.34
C MET A 1 -4.26 11.17 -4.59
N ARG A 2 -4.65 10.96 -3.34
CA ARG A 2 -4.19 9.80 -2.57
C ARG A 2 -5.16 8.63 -2.72
N VAL A 3 -4.61 7.44 -2.95
CA VAL A 3 -5.31 6.14 -2.96
C VAL A 3 -4.59 5.17 -2.03
N TYR A 4 -5.33 4.22 -1.50
CA TYR A 4 -4.82 3.14 -0.66
C TYR A 4 -5.00 1.81 -1.36
N LEU A 5 -3.97 0.99 -1.36
CA LEU A 5 -3.88 -0.23 -2.17
C LEU A 5 -3.55 -1.41 -1.27
N GLY A 6 -4.31 -2.50 -1.37
CA GLY A 6 -3.89 -3.79 -0.85
C GLY A 6 -2.95 -4.44 -1.88
N LEU A 7 -1.70 -4.67 -1.50
CA LEU A 7 -0.69 -5.27 -2.36
C LEU A 7 -0.38 -6.70 -1.93
N ASP A 8 -0.27 -7.59 -2.91
CA ASP A 8 0.26 -8.94 -2.71
C ASP A 8 1.80 -9.00 -2.84
N VAL A 9 2.38 -10.17 -2.55
CA VAL A 9 3.84 -10.36 -2.60
C VAL A 9 4.41 -10.22 -4.01
N ASP A 10 3.68 -10.62 -5.04
CA ASP A 10 4.14 -10.56 -6.43
C ASP A 10 4.12 -9.11 -6.94
N GLU A 11 3.12 -8.33 -6.52
CA GLU A 11 2.99 -6.90 -6.77
C GLU A 11 4.13 -6.10 -6.09
N LEU A 12 4.45 -6.40 -4.84
CA LEU A 12 5.59 -5.79 -4.14
C LEU A 12 6.91 -6.05 -4.88
N VAL A 13 7.11 -7.28 -5.36
CA VAL A 13 8.30 -7.65 -6.14
C VAL A 13 8.32 -6.93 -7.49
N ALA A 14 7.17 -6.77 -8.14
CA ALA A 14 7.06 -6.01 -9.39
C ALA A 14 7.45 -4.54 -9.17
N LEU A 15 6.99 -3.92 -8.08
CA LEU A 15 7.34 -2.54 -7.72
C LEU A 15 8.83 -2.39 -7.39
N GLU A 16 9.41 -3.32 -6.62
CA GLU A 16 10.84 -3.33 -6.29
C GLU A 16 11.73 -3.45 -7.54
N ALA A 17 11.28 -4.22 -8.54
CA ALA A 17 11.93 -4.36 -9.83
C ALA A 17 11.76 -3.13 -10.76
N GLY A 18 11.09 -2.08 -10.31
CA GLY A 18 10.81 -0.86 -11.07
C GLY A 18 9.64 -0.98 -12.07
N GLY A 19 8.81 -2.01 -11.90
CA GLY A 19 7.55 -2.16 -12.61
C GLY A 19 6.44 -1.28 -12.05
N SER A 20 5.24 -1.46 -12.60
CA SER A 20 4.00 -0.85 -12.12
C SER A 20 2.96 -1.94 -11.90
N VAL A 21 2.07 -1.71 -10.95
CA VAL A 21 0.95 -2.59 -10.62
C VAL A 21 -0.37 -1.89 -10.93
N THR A 22 -1.37 -2.66 -11.34
CA THR A 22 -2.75 -2.18 -11.42
C THR A 22 -3.53 -3.03 -10.43
N PRO A 23 -3.66 -2.56 -9.17
CA PRO A 23 -4.33 -3.31 -8.14
C PRO A 23 -5.77 -3.59 -8.55
N ALA A 24 -6.29 -4.74 -8.13
CA ALA A 24 -7.67 -5.12 -8.44
C ALA A 24 -8.70 -4.15 -7.83
N GLU A 25 -8.35 -3.54 -6.70
CA GLU A 25 -9.18 -2.57 -5.99
C GLU A 25 -8.29 -1.48 -5.37
N SER A 26 -8.76 -0.23 -5.41
CA SER A 26 -8.13 0.91 -4.75
C SER A 26 -9.16 1.64 -3.90
N PHE A 27 -8.72 2.12 -2.73
CA PHE A 27 -9.57 2.78 -1.76
C PHE A 27 -9.24 4.27 -1.69
N VAL A 28 -10.27 5.11 -1.67
CA VAL A 28 -10.13 6.56 -1.55
C VAL A 28 -10.78 6.98 -0.25
N ALA A 29 -10.05 7.74 0.57
CA ALA A 29 -10.59 8.30 1.79
C ALA A 29 -11.79 9.22 1.49
N ALA A 30 -12.78 9.21 2.38
CA ALA A 30 -13.99 10.04 2.22
C ALA A 30 -13.67 11.54 2.27
N SER A 31 -12.60 11.92 2.98
CA SER A 31 -12.05 13.27 3.04
C SER A 31 -10.55 13.21 3.33
N THR A 32 -9.92 14.36 3.55
CA THR A 32 -8.50 14.47 3.97
C THR A 32 -8.37 14.54 5.51
N ASP A 33 -9.43 14.18 6.24
CA ASP A 33 -9.35 14.01 7.68
C ASP A 33 -8.56 12.75 8.02
N GLU A 34 -7.82 12.79 9.13
CA GLU A 34 -6.94 11.69 9.53
C GLU A 34 -7.72 10.40 9.79
N GLU A 35 -8.94 10.49 10.36
CA GLU A 35 -9.77 9.31 10.63
C GLU A 35 -10.27 8.67 9.33
N ASP A 36 -10.62 9.48 8.32
CA ASP A 36 -11.06 8.98 7.01
C ASP A 36 -9.89 8.38 6.21
N GLU A 37 -8.69 8.96 6.33
CA GLU A 37 -7.46 8.41 5.73
C GLU A 37 -7.07 7.07 6.38
N LEU A 38 -7.16 6.98 7.70
CA LEU A 38 -6.90 5.73 8.43
C LEU A 38 -7.90 4.64 8.05
N ALA A 39 -9.19 4.97 7.99
CA ALA A 39 -10.22 3.99 7.61
C ALA A 39 -9.96 3.42 6.20
N ALA A 40 -9.63 4.26 5.22
CA ALA A 40 -9.31 3.78 3.87
C ALA A 40 -8.01 2.94 3.82
N LEU A 41 -7.03 3.25 4.68
CA LEU A 41 -5.80 2.47 4.82
C LEU A 41 -6.06 1.09 5.44
N GLU A 42 -6.89 1.03 6.50
CA GLU A 42 -7.28 -0.21 7.17
C GLU A 42 -8.04 -1.14 6.20
N GLU A 43 -9.00 -0.60 5.45
CA GLU A 43 -9.72 -1.37 4.41
C GLU A 43 -8.76 -1.91 3.35
N ALA A 44 -7.77 -1.11 2.91
CA ALA A 44 -6.75 -1.59 1.98
C ALA A 44 -5.90 -2.73 2.57
N ALA A 45 -5.62 -2.71 3.88
CA ALA A 45 -4.88 -3.76 4.57
C ALA A 45 -5.65 -5.08 4.65
N GLU A 46 -6.99 -5.05 4.65
CA GLU A 46 -7.80 -6.28 4.59
C GLU A 46 -7.73 -6.97 3.21
N HIS A 47 -7.31 -6.25 2.16
CA HIS A 47 -7.32 -6.71 0.77
C HIS A 47 -5.93 -7.11 0.23
N GLY A 48 -4.87 -6.99 1.04
CA GLY A 48 -3.50 -7.34 0.65
C GLY A 48 -2.65 -7.77 1.84
N VAL A 49 -1.41 -8.19 1.58
CA VAL A 49 -0.46 -8.45 2.68
C VAL A 49 0.21 -7.16 3.15
N VAL A 50 0.21 -6.11 2.31
CA VAL A 50 0.74 -4.79 2.62
C VAL A 50 -0.23 -3.74 2.09
N ALA A 51 -0.56 -2.75 2.91
CA ALA A 51 -1.31 -1.57 2.47
C ALA A 51 -0.35 -0.47 2.03
N ALA A 52 -0.52 0.08 0.83
CA ALA A 52 0.29 1.19 0.32
C ALA A 52 -0.55 2.47 0.21
N ALA A 53 -0.01 3.59 0.65
CA ALA A 53 -0.56 4.91 0.33
C ALA A 53 0.17 5.44 -0.92
N ALA A 54 -0.55 5.69 -2.00
CA ALA A 54 0.00 6.15 -3.27
C ALA A 54 -0.62 7.48 -3.72
N GLU A 55 0.20 8.34 -4.33
CA GLU A 55 -0.20 9.63 -4.89
C GLU A 55 -0.23 9.54 -6.42
N VAL A 56 -1.43 9.46 -6.98
CA VAL A 56 -1.66 9.19 -8.41
C VAL A 56 -2.55 10.23 -9.05
N ASP A 57 -2.45 10.40 -10.38
CA ASP A 57 -3.37 11.26 -11.13
C ASP A 57 -4.70 10.56 -11.45
N ASP A 58 -4.68 9.25 -11.62
CA ASP A 58 -5.83 8.39 -11.95
C ASP A 58 -5.93 7.25 -10.92
N PRO A 59 -7.02 7.18 -10.12
CA PRO A 59 -7.17 6.17 -9.07
C PRO A 59 -7.35 4.74 -9.59
N ASP A 60 -7.73 4.57 -10.85
CA ASP A 60 -7.88 3.27 -11.51
C ASP A 60 -6.66 2.94 -12.40
N GLY A 61 -5.66 3.81 -12.40
CA GLY A 61 -4.46 3.72 -13.23
C GLY A 61 -3.36 2.80 -12.66
N PRO A 62 -2.31 2.55 -13.44
CA PRO A 62 -1.13 1.85 -12.94
C PRO A 62 -0.36 2.70 -11.92
N VAL A 63 0.15 2.05 -10.88
CA VAL A 63 0.93 2.64 -9.80
C VAL A 63 2.35 2.09 -9.83
N ALA A 64 3.34 2.97 -9.91
CA ALA A 64 4.75 2.62 -9.78
C ALA A 64 5.28 2.95 -8.38
N LEU A 65 6.44 2.41 -8.01
CA LEU A 65 7.03 2.64 -6.68
C LEU A 65 7.28 4.14 -6.39
N VAL A 66 7.52 4.95 -7.43
CA VAL A 66 7.71 6.40 -7.30
C VAL A 66 6.43 7.13 -6.85
N ASP A 67 5.27 6.54 -7.09
CA ASP A 67 3.97 7.10 -6.70
C ASP A 67 3.61 6.70 -5.26
N VAL A 68 4.29 5.69 -4.69
CA VAL A 68 4.04 5.22 -3.32
C VAL A 68 4.69 6.17 -2.32
N ALA A 69 3.88 6.70 -1.41
CA ALA A 69 4.33 7.56 -0.32
C ALA A 69 4.77 6.77 0.92
N SER A 70 4.08 5.67 1.23
CA SER A 70 4.43 4.75 2.33
C SER A 70 3.80 3.37 2.18
N LEU A 71 4.41 2.40 2.86
CA LEU A 71 3.95 1.02 2.97
C LEU A 71 3.56 0.74 4.43
N HIS A 72 2.56 -0.11 4.63
CA HIS A 72 2.02 -0.43 5.94
C HIS A 72 1.75 -1.92 6.06
N LEU A 73 2.18 -2.49 7.18
CA LEU A 73 2.12 -3.93 7.41
C LEU A 73 1.74 -4.21 8.87
N ASP A 74 0.77 -5.08 9.06
CA ASP A 74 0.52 -5.70 10.36
C ASP A 74 1.58 -6.79 10.59
N LEU A 75 2.38 -6.63 11.64
CA LEU A 75 3.52 -7.51 11.93
C LEU A 75 3.19 -8.63 12.92
N ASP A 76 2.12 -8.47 13.69
CA ASP A 76 1.78 -9.34 14.83
C ASP A 76 0.30 -9.74 14.88
N ASP A 77 -0.41 -9.57 13.77
CA ASP A 77 -1.85 -9.85 13.60
C ASP A 77 -2.73 -9.08 14.61
N SER A 78 -2.26 -7.93 15.08
CA SER A 78 -2.99 -7.08 16.04
C SER A 78 -3.97 -6.12 15.37
N GLY A 79 -3.81 -5.90 14.07
CA GLY A 79 -4.41 -4.79 13.32
C GLY A 79 -3.59 -3.50 13.37
N ASP A 80 -2.53 -3.42 14.18
CA ASP A 80 -1.69 -2.22 14.25
C ASP A 80 -0.73 -2.16 13.06
N LEU A 81 -0.96 -1.20 12.17
CA LEU A 81 -0.21 -1.05 10.93
C LEU A 81 1.14 -0.34 11.16
N ALA A 82 2.24 -1.08 11.06
CA ALA A 82 3.58 -0.52 11.09
C ALA A 82 3.91 0.24 9.80
N TRP A 83 4.46 1.46 9.92
CA TRP A 83 4.81 2.33 8.79
C TRP A 83 6.23 2.06 8.28
N PHE A 84 6.38 1.99 6.97
CA PHE A 84 7.66 1.85 6.26
C PHE A 84 7.76 2.87 5.13
N ALA A 85 8.97 3.37 4.89
CA ALA A 85 9.24 4.22 3.75
C ALA A 85 9.29 3.39 2.44
N PRO A 86 9.00 3.97 1.26
CA PRO A 86 9.04 3.24 -0.01
C PRO A 86 10.41 2.62 -0.32
N GLN A 87 11.50 3.22 0.16
CA GLN A 87 12.85 2.70 -0.01
C GLN A 87 13.10 1.40 0.77
N GLU A 88 12.23 1.06 1.72
CA GLU A 88 12.31 -0.14 2.55
C GLU A 88 11.53 -1.32 1.95
N ILE A 89 11.02 -1.20 0.72
CA ILE A 89 10.22 -2.25 0.06
C ILE A 89 10.90 -3.63 0.07
N ALA A 90 12.22 -3.69 -0.11
CA ALA A 90 12.97 -4.95 -0.04
C ALA A 90 12.88 -5.60 1.35
N ALA A 91 12.94 -4.81 2.43
CA ALA A 91 12.78 -5.30 3.79
C ALA A 91 11.33 -5.73 4.07
N VAL A 92 10.35 -4.98 3.56
CA VAL A 92 8.92 -5.35 3.65
C VAL A 92 8.66 -6.70 2.97
N ILE A 93 9.20 -6.92 1.76
CA ILE A 93 9.12 -8.21 1.04
C ILE A 93 9.72 -9.36 1.88
N GLU A 94 10.84 -9.13 2.56
CA GLU A 94 11.43 -10.13 3.45
C GLU A 94 10.58 -10.42 4.68
N LEU A 95 9.82 -9.45 5.20
CA LEU A 95 8.95 -9.64 6.35
C LEU A 95 7.72 -10.48 5.99
N VAL A 96 7.06 -10.20 4.86
CA VAL A 96 5.83 -10.90 4.45
C VAL A 96 6.06 -12.32 3.90
N ARG A 97 7.31 -12.68 3.60
CA ARG A 97 7.68 -14.03 3.11
C ARG A 97 8.10 -15.01 4.20
N ARG A 98 8.17 -14.57 5.46
CA ARG A 98 8.57 -15.41 6.60
C ARG A 98 7.43 -16.32 7.06
#